data_AF-A0A2X1QIU6-F1
#
_entry.id   AF-A0A2X1QIU6-F1
#
_cell.length_a   1.000
_cell.length_b   1.000
_cell.length_c   1.000
_cell.angle_alpha   90.00
_cell.angle_beta   90.00
_cell.angle_gamma   90.00
#
_symmetry.space_group_name_H-M   'P 1'
#
loop_
_entity.id
_entity.type
_entity.pdbx_description
1 polymer ?
#
loop_
_entity_poly.entity_id
_entity_poly.type
_entity_poly.pdbx_seq_one_letter_code
_entity_poly.pdbx_strand_id
1 'polypeptide(L)'
;MATLYASQLQQHERALGGWQAEWETLPELITLVGGALAQSEALVRDMQVFPQKMRADLDITHGLIMAEAVTLALAEFIGKAEAHHHIEALCRQALDRHCPLVDLLAADPQVSQYLSRERLTTLLDPATATGAPNACAPGAGALSGAT
;
A
#
# COMPACT_ATOMS: atom_id res chain seq x y z
N MET A 1 3.04 -29.43 -0.39
CA MET A 1 2.46 -29.53 -1.76
C MET A 1 3.37 -30.27 -2.74
N ALA A 2 4.67 -29.97 -2.85
CA ALA A 2 5.58 -30.65 -3.80
C ALA A 2 5.56 -32.19 -3.71
N THR A 3 5.54 -32.75 -2.50
CA THR A 3 5.45 -34.21 -2.26
C THR A 3 4.15 -34.82 -2.77
N LEU A 4 3.00 -34.14 -2.61
CA LEU A 4 1.72 -34.59 -3.16
C LEU A 4 1.72 -34.55 -4.70
N TYR A 5 2.32 -33.52 -5.30
CA TYR A 5 2.45 -33.44 -6.76
C TYR A 5 3.38 -34.53 -7.31
N ALA A 6 4.49 -34.83 -6.64
CA ALA A 6 5.37 -35.93 -7.01
C ALA A 6 4.68 -37.30 -6.88
N SER A 7 3.76 -37.43 -5.92
CA SER A 7 2.99 -38.66 -5.67
C SER A 7 1.88 -38.90 -6.70
N GLN A 8 1.56 -37.94 -7.59
CA GLN A 8 0.58 -38.15 -8.66
C GLN A 8 1.02 -39.21 -9.69
N LEU A 9 2.32 -39.45 -9.84
CA LEU A 9 2.85 -40.49 -10.73
C LEU A 9 2.75 -41.87 -10.05
N GLN A 10 1.55 -42.43 -10.04
CA GLN A 10 1.28 -43.77 -9.51
C GLN A 10 1.42 -44.81 -10.62
N GLN A 11 2.27 -45.84 -10.41
CA GLN A 11 2.44 -46.94 -11.35
C GLN A 11 1.32 -47.97 -11.20
N HIS A 12 0.72 -48.38 -12.33
CA HIS A 12 -0.31 -49.43 -12.41
C HIS A 12 -1.53 -49.14 -11.50
N GLU A 13 -2.07 -50.18 -10.84
CA GLU A 13 -3.29 -50.10 -10.02
C GLU A 13 -3.04 -49.71 -8.55
N ARG A 14 -1.78 -49.81 -8.08
CA ARG A 14 -1.34 -49.40 -6.73
C ARG A 14 0.17 -49.20 -6.72
N ALA A 15 0.63 -47.94 -6.67
CA ALA A 15 2.06 -47.68 -6.65
C ALA A 15 2.67 -47.95 -5.27
N LEU A 16 3.94 -48.38 -5.26
CA LEU A 16 4.78 -48.36 -4.07
C LEU A 16 5.51 -47.02 -3.97
N GLY A 17 5.55 -46.45 -2.77
CA GLY A 17 6.23 -45.19 -2.44
C GLY A 17 5.29 -43.99 -2.45
N GLY A 18 4.79 -43.61 -3.62
CA GLY A 18 3.97 -42.39 -3.77
C GLY A 18 2.69 -42.43 -2.94
N TRP A 19 1.98 -43.56 -2.92
CA TRP A 19 0.76 -43.71 -2.13
C TRP A 19 1.01 -43.61 -0.62
N GLN A 20 2.11 -44.18 -0.12
CA GLN A 20 2.50 -44.10 1.29
C GLN A 20 2.96 -42.69 1.69
N ALA A 21 3.60 -41.96 0.77
CA ALA A 21 4.03 -40.58 1.01
C ALA A 21 2.86 -39.61 1.25
N GLU A 22 1.68 -39.91 0.68
CA GLU A 22 0.47 -39.11 0.90
C GLU A 22 -0.07 -39.23 2.33
N TRP A 23 0.16 -40.35 3.03
CA TRP A 23 -0.43 -40.63 4.34
C TRP A 23 0.03 -39.68 5.44
N GLU A 24 1.27 -39.21 5.37
CA GLU A 24 1.81 -38.22 6.31
C GLU A 24 1.64 -36.80 5.77
N THR A 25 1.93 -36.61 4.48
CA THR A 25 1.94 -35.29 3.87
C THR A 25 0.55 -34.63 3.88
N LEU A 26 -0.52 -35.38 3.60
CA LEU A 26 -1.86 -34.80 3.49
C LEU A 26 -2.42 -34.34 4.85
N PRO A 27 -2.38 -35.15 5.93
CA PRO A 27 -2.82 -34.70 7.26
C PRO A 27 -1.99 -33.54 7.81
N GLU A 28 -0.69 -33.51 7.55
CA GLU A 28 0.18 -32.41 7.98
C GLU A 28 -0.23 -31.10 7.30
N LEU A 29 -0.47 -31.13 5.99
CA LEU A 29 -0.94 -29.94 5.25
C LEU A 29 -2.30 -29.44 5.77
N ILE A 30 -3.24 -30.33 6.04
CA ILE A 30 -4.56 -29.95 6.59
C ILE A 30 -4.39 -29.30 7.97
N THR A 31 -3.51 -29.86 8.81
CA THR A 31 -3.24 -29.33 10.15
C THR A 31 -2.59 -27.95 10.09
N LEU A 32 -1.59 -27.77 9.22
CA LEU A 32 -0.92 -26.47 9.02
C LEU A 32 -1.88 -25.40 8.50
N VAL A 33 -2.72 -25.74 7.53
CA VAL A 33 -3.72 -24.81 7.00
C VAL A 33 -4.76 -24.46 8.06
N GLY A 34 -5.24 -25.45 8.83
CA GLY A 34 -6.15 -25.20 9.95
C GLY A 34 -5.57 -24.26 11.00
N GLY A 35 -4.31 -24.48 11.39
CA GLY A 35 -3.59 -23.61 12.32
C GLY A 35 -3.39 -22.19 11.77
N ALA A 36 -2.96 -22.07 10.50
CA ALA A 36 -2.79 -20.77 9.85
C ALA A 36 -4.11 -20.00 9.74
N LEU A 37 -5.22 -20.68 9.44
CA LEU A 37 -6.54 -20.07 9.36
C LEU A 37 -7.02 -19.60 10.74
N ALA A 38 -6.88 -20.44 11.77
CA ALA A 38 -7.25 -20.07 13.13
C ALA A 38 -6.45 -18.87 13.65
N GLN A 39 -5.15 -18.83 13.38
CA GLN A 39 -4.31 -17.69 13.73
C GLN A 39 -4.68 -16.43 12.95
N SER A 40 -4.97 -16.57 11.65
CA SER A 40 -5.39 -15.45 10.80
C SER A 40 -6.72 -14.87 11.27
N GLU A 41 -7.67 -15.72 11.65
CA GLU A 41 -8.95 -15.29 12.21
C GLU A 41 -8.76 -14.50 13.50
N ALA A 42 -7.94 -15.00 14.43
CA ALA A 42 -7.63 -14.30 15.68
C ALA A 42 -6.97 -12.94 15.42
N LEU A 43 -5.98 -12.89 14.51
CA LEU A 43 -5.29 -11.66 14.15
C LEU A 43 -6.23 -10.62 13.55
N VAL A 44 -7.10 -11.02 12.61
CA VAL A 44 -8.04 -10.10 11.95
C VAL A 44 -9.13 -9.63 12.93
N ARG A 45 -9.61 -10.53 13.79
CA ARG A 45 -10.66 -10.23 14.78
C ARG A 45 -10.22 -9.18 15.80
N ASP A 46 -9.00 -9.31 16.31
CA ASP A 46 -8.47 -8.45 17.38
C ASP A 46 -7.48 -7.39 16.86
N MET A 47 -7.46 -7.15 15.54
CA MET A 47 -6.58 -6.19 14.90
C MET A 47 -6.86 -4.77 15.39
N GLN A 48 -5.87 -4.15 16.03
CA GLN A 48 -5.94 -2.75 16.46
C GLN A 48 -5.24 -1.85 15.44
N VAL A 49 -6.01 -0.94 14.85
CA VAL A 49 -5.49 0.11 13.97
C VAL A 49 -5.26 1.37 14.80
N PHE A 50 -4.11 2.01 14.61
CA PHE A 50 -3.73 3.25 15.30
C PHE A 50 -3.61 4.40 14.29
N PRO A 51 -4.72 5.08 13.93
CA PRO A 51 -4.72 6.09 12.87
C PRO A 51 -3.75 7.26 13.13
N GLN A 52 -3.59 7.65 14.39
CA GLN A 52 -2.68 8.74 14.76
C GLN A 52 -1.22 8.38 14.47
N LYS A 53 -0.83 7.13 14.76
CA LYS A 53 0.50 6.64 14.45
C LYS A 53 0.71 6.51 12.94
N MET A 54 -0.28 5.99 12.22
CA MET A 54 -0.23 5.92 10.75
C MET A 54 -0.05 7.32 10.14
N ARG A 55 -0.76 8.33 10.66
CA ARG A 55 -0.60 9.72 10.21
C ARG A 55 0.81 10.25 10.49
N ALA A 56 1.29 10.05 11.72
CA ALA A 56 2.64 10.46 12.10
C ALA A 56 3.71 9.79 11.22
N ASP A 57 3.55 8.50 10.90
CA ASP A 57 4.47 7.75 10.04
C ASP A 57 4.48 8.30 8.59
N LEU A 58 3.34 8.78 8.08
CA LEU A 58 3.26 9.48 6.78
C LEU A 58 3.97 10.85 6.82
N ASP A 59 3.84 11.57 7.93
CA ASP A 59 4.44 12.90 8.12
C ASP A 59 5.97 12.84 8.26
N ILE A 60 6.58 11.67 8.52
CA ILE A 60 8.05 11.48 8.61
C ILE A 60 8.76 11.96 7.34
N THR A 61 8.15 11.78 6.18
CA THR A 61 8.75 12.18 4.90
C THR A 61 8.58 13.66 4.58
N HIS A 62 8.00 14.45 5.50
CA HIS A 62 7.76 15.90 5.34
C HIS A 62 7.04 16.26 4.02
N GLY A 63 6.13 15.40 3.57
CA GLY A 63 5.33 15.60 2.35
C GLY A 63 5.99 15.08 1.06
N LEU A 64 7.22 14.55 1.10
CA LEU A 64 7.90 14.00 -0.08
C LEU A 64 7.15 12.83 -0.71
N ILE A 65 6.48 12.02 0.11
CA ILE A 65 5.65 10.91 -0.39
C ILE A 65 4.48 11.39 -1.26
N MET A 66 4.07 12.65 -1.13
CA MET A 66 2.98 13.27 -1.89
C MET A 66 3.47 14.20 -3.01
N ALA A 67 4.77 14.20 -3.33
CA ALA A 67 5.35 15.08 -4.36
C ALA A 67 4.78 14.85 -5.77
N GLU A 68 4.30 13.64 -6.07
CA GLU A 68 3.65 13.32 -7.35
C GLU A 68 2.34 14.10 -7.54
N ALA A 69 1.55 14.29 -6.49
CA ALA A 69 0.30 15.04 -6.56
C ALA A 69 0.54 16.51 -6.96
N VAL A 70 1.61 17.11 -6.44
CA VAL A 70 2.04 18.47 -6.82
C VAL A 70 2.58 18.48 -8.24
N THR A 71 3.36 17.48 -8.63
CA THR A 71 3.92 17.35 -9.99
C THR A 71 2.81 17.28 -11.04
N LEU A 72 1.76 16.48 -10.79
CA LEU A 72 0.61 16.36 -11.69
C LEU A 72 -0.16 17.68 -11.79
N ALA A 73 -0.40 18.36 -10.67
CA ALA A 73 -1.08 19.65 -10.68
C ALA A 73 -0.27 20.73 -11.43
N LEU A 74 1.06 20.72 -11.31
CA LEU A 74 1.94 21.67 -11.98
C LEU A 74 2.12 21.34 -13.48
N ALA A 75 2.06 20.06 -13.85
CA ALA A 75 2.19 19.60 -15.23
C ALA A 75 1.12 20.17 -16.18
N GLU A 76 -0.06 20.54 -15.67
CA GLU A 76 -1.12 21.20 -16.44
C GLU A 76 -0.71 22.60 -16.96
N PHE A 77 0.26 23.25 -16.31
CA PHE A 77 0.66 24.62 -16.64
C PHE A 77 1.98 24.70 -17.43
N ILE A 78 3.01 23.95 -17.01
CA ILE A 78 4.36 24.03 -17.59
C ILE A 78 4.77 22.76 -18.37
N GLY A 79 3.90 21.76 -18.41
CA GLY A 79 4.16 20.47 -19.05
C GLY A 79 4.81 19.46 -18.10
N LYS A 80 4.57 18.17 -18.40
CA LYS A 80 4.90 17.04 -17.50
C LYS A 80 6.40 16.88 -17.23
N ALA A 81 7.24 17.04 -18.25
CA ALA A 81 8.68 16.84 -18.13
C ALA A 81 9.34 17.95 -17.30
N GLU A 82 9.00 19.21 -17.57
CA GLU A 82 9.50 20.37 -16.82
C GLU A 82 9.04 20.35 -15.36
N ALA A 83 7.74 20.06 -15.12
CA ALA A 83 7.21 19.95 -13.77
C ALA A 83 7.92 18.85 -12.96
N HIS A 84 8.15 17.69 -13.56
CA HIS A 84 8.83 16.59 -12.87
C HIS A 84 10.27 16.96 -12.48
N HIS A 85 11.04 17.50 -13.42
CA HIS A 85 12.44 17.88 -13.17
C HIS A 85 12.55 18.98 -12.09
N HIS A 86 11.63 19.95 -12.11
CA HIS A 86 11.61 21.05 -11.13
C HIS A 86 11.25 20.56 -9.72
N ILE A 87 10.19 19.75 -9.60
CA ILE A 87 9.79 19.19 -8.30
C ILE A 87 10.84 18.22 -7.76
N GLU A 88 11.48 17.41 -8.62
CA GLU A 88 12.56 16.51 -8.21
C GLU A 88 13.74 17.29 -7.59
N ALA A 89 14.13 18.42 -8.19
CA ALA A 89 15.17 19.28 -7.66
C ALA A 89 14.80 19.86 -6.28
N LEU A 90 13.55 20.32 -6.10
CA LEU A 90 13.07 20.84 -4.82
C LEU A 90 12.94 19.75 -3.75
N CYS A 91 12.53 18.54 -4.12
CA CYS A 91 12.51 17.38 -3.23
C CYS A 91 13.92 17.03 -2.73
N ARG A 92 14.92 17.05 -3.61
CA ARG A 92 16.33 16.84 -3.23
C ARG A 92 16.82 17.91 -2.25
N GLN A 93 16.46 19.17 -2.49
CA GLN A 93 16.79 20.26 -1.58
C GLN A 93 16.10 20.14 -0.22
N ALA A 94 14.84 19.68 -0.17
CA ALA A 94 14.11 19.43 1.07
C ALA A 94 14.78 18.34 1.91
N LEU A 95 15.26 17.28 1.25
CA LEU A 95 16.02 16.20 1.88
C LEU A 95 17.34 16.71 2.46
N ASP A 96 18.12 17.45 1.67
CA ASP A 96 19.43 17.97 2.10
C ASP A 96 19.32 18.97 3.27
N ARG A 97 18.23 19.74 3.31
CA ARG A 97 18.01 20.80 4.31
C ARG A 97 17.16 20.34 5.50
N HIS A 98 16.64 19.11 5.48
CA HIS A 98 15.68 18.59 6.46
C HIS A 98 14.52 19.57 6.75
N CYS A 99 13.94 20.14 5.69
CA CYS A 99 12.86 21.10 5.80
C CYS A 99 11.57 20.61 5.13
N PRO A 100 10.40 21.15 5.51
CA PRO A 100 9.13 20.79 4.90
C PRO A 100 9.10 21.15 3.41
N LEU A 101 8.66 20.20 2.57
CA LEU A 101 8.57 20.42 1.12
C LEU A 101 7.65 21.60 0.77
N VAL A 102 6.59 21.80 1.56
CA VAL A 102 5.62 22.90 1.37
C VAL A 102 6.27 24.28 1.44
N ASP A 103 7.29 24.45 2.28
CA ASP A 103 7.93 25.75 2.46
C ASP A 103 8.87 26.08 1.29
N LEU A 104 9.56 25.07 0.73
CA LEU A 104 10.36 25.25 -0.49
C LEU A 104 9.48 25.51 -1.71
N LEU A 105 8.37 24.78 -1.86
CA LEU A 105 7.44 24.98 -2.96
C LEU A 105 6.74 26.35 -2.91
N ALA A 106 6.38 26.82 -1.72
CA ALA A 106 5.76 28.13 -1.56
C ALA A 106 6.74 29.30 -1.79
N ALA A 107 8.04 29.08 -1.55
CA ALA A 107 9.09 30.07 -1.81
C ALA A 107 9.53 30.11 -3.28
N ASP A 108 9.25 29.07 -4.06
CA ASP A 108 9.64 28.97 -5.46
C ASP A 108 8.73 29.82 -6.38
N PRO A 109 9.27 30.77 -7.17
CA PRO A 109 8.48 31.63 -8.06
C PRO A 109 7.74 30.87 -9.15
N GLN A 110 8.31 29.77 -9.68
CA GLN A 110 7.71 29.00 -10.76
C GLN A 110 6.52 28.16 -10.29
N VAL A 111 6.49 27.78 -9.01
CA VAL A 111 5.37 27.06 -8.40
C VAL A 111 4.32 28.02 -7.86
N SER A 112 4.74 29.04 -7.12
CA SER A 112 3.85 30.02 -6.46
C SER A 112 3.04 30.88 -7.43
N GLN A 113 3.47 31.02 -8.70
CA GLN A 113 2.68 31.68 -9.74
C GLN A 113 1.41 30.91 -10.14
N TYR A 114 1.38 29.58 -9.97
CA TYR A 114 0.26 28.73 -10.38
C TYR A 114 -0.48 28.12 -9.18
N LEU A 115 0.22 27.82 -8.10
CA LEU A 115 -0.32 27.12 -6.93
C LEU A 115 -0.15 27.97 -5.67
N SER A 116 -1.26 28.31 -5.02
CA SER A 116 -1.23 28.98 -3.72
C SER A 116 -0.75 28.04 -2.62
N ARG A 117 -0.25 28.60 -1.50
CA ARG A 117 0.19 27.81 -0.34
C ARG A 117 -0.91 26.91 0.21
N GLU A 118 -2.16 27.39 0.24
CA GLU A 118 -3.33 26.60 0.67
C GLU A 118 -3.58 25.40 -0.26
N ARG A 119 -3.40 25.59 -1.57
CA ARG A 119 -3.53 24.51 -2.54
C ARG A 119 -2.41 23.49 -2.39
N LEU A 120 -1.18 23.95 -2.16
CA LEU A 120 -0.03 23.07 -1.90
C LEU A 120 -0.20 22.26 -0.61
N THR A 121 -0.68 22.87 0.48
CA THR A 121 -0.97 22.13 1.73
C THR A 121 -2.05 21.08 1.52
N THR A 122 -3.05 21.37 0.69
CA THR A 122 -4.11 20.41 0.37
C THR A 122 -3.56 19.24 -0.46
N LEU A 123 -2.75 19.53 -1.48
CA LEU A 123 -2.16 18.50 -2.35
C LEU A 123 -1.14 17.61 -1.63
N LEU A 124 -0.44 18.17 -0.65
CA LEU A 124 0.52 17.45 0.18
C LEU A 124 -0.13 16.76 1.39
N ASP A 125 -1.45 16.89 1.57
CA ASP A 125 -2.17 16.20 2.64
C ASP A 125 -2.44 14.73 2.25
N PRO A 126 -1.88 13.74 2.97
CA PRO A 126 -2.12 12.34 2.69
C PRO A 126 -3.60 11.92 2.76
N ALA A 127 -4.45 12.70 3.45
CA ALA A 127 -5.89 12.42 3.49
C ALA A 127 -6.59 12.65 2.14
N THR A 128 -6.00 13.48 1.26
CA THR A 128 -6.54 13.75 -0.08
C THR A 128 -5.98 12.81 -1.15
N ALA A 129 -4.87 12.11 -0.83
CA ALA A 129 -4.17 11.19 -1.73
C ALA A 129 -4.77 9.77 -1.77
N THR A 130 -5.92 9.53 -1.14
CA THR A 130 -6.56 8.21 -1.11
C THR A 130 -7.12 7.73 -2.45
N GLY A 131 -7.00 8.51 -3.54
CA GLY A 131 -7.55 8.14 -4.84
C GLY A 131 -9.06 7.90 -4.77
N ALA A 132 -9.56 6.84 -5.42
CA ALA A 132 -10.94 6.39 -5.29
C ALA A 132 -11.05 5.19 -4.32
N PRO A 133 -11.08 5.39 -2.99
CA PRO A 133 -11.22 4.29 -2.04
C PRO A 133 -12.56 3.56 -2.21
N ASN A 134 -13.57 4.27 -2.71
CA ASN A 134 -14.93 3.78 -2.91
C ASN A 134 -15.05 2.80 -4.11
N ALA A 135 -14.05 2.74 -4.99
CA ALA A 135 -14.06 1.83 -6.13
C ALA A 135 -13.52 0.42 -5.78
N CYS A 136 -12.69 0.32 -4.73
CA CYS A 136 -12.06 -0.94 -4.32
C CYS A 136 -12.82 -1.66 -3.20
N ALA A 137 -13.74 -0.97 -2.51
CA ALA A 137 -14.62 -1.57 -1.50
C ALA A 137 -16.08 -1.72 -1.98
N PRO A 138 -16.40 -2.44 -3.07
CA PRO A 138 -17.77 -2.87 -3.28
C PRO A 138 -18.06 -4.04 -2.32
N GLY A 139 -18.79 -3.80 -1.22
CA GLY A 139 -19.59 -4.86 -0.57
C GLY A 139 -19.34 -5.18 0.91
N ALA A 140 -18.51 -4.46 1.66
CA ALA A 140 -18.33 -4.76 3.10
C ALA A 140 -19.40 -4.14 4.04
N GLY A 141 -20.32 -3.33 3.51
CA GLY A 141 -21.27 -2.53 4.30
C GLY A 141 -22.66 -3.14 4.54
N ALA A 142 -22.89 -4.43 4.31
CA ALA A 142 -24.23 -5.03 4.38
C ALA A 142 -24.41 -6.10 5.47
N LEU A 143 -23.82 -5.93 6.66
CA LEU A 143 -24.12 -6.77 7.84
C LEU A 143 -24.12 -5.97 9.16
N SER A 144 -24.69 -4.77 9.17
CA SER A 144 -25.05 -4.09 10.43
C SER A 144 -26.47 -3.55 10.31
N GLY A 145 -27.45 -4.42 10.57
CA GLY A 145 -28.87 -4.07 10.50
C GLY A 145 -29.81 -5.26 10.66
N ALA A 146 -29.64 -6.06 11.71
CA ALA A 146 -30.72 -6.86 12.25
C ALA A 146 -30.46 -7.07 13.75
N THR A 147 -31.40 -6.50 14.52
CA THR A 147 -31.74 -6.74 15.94
C THR A 147 -31.31 -8.06 16.53
#